data_AF-A0A544TP12-F1
#
_entry.id   AF-A0A544TP12-F1
#
_cell.length_a   1.000
_cell.length_b   1.000
_cell.length_c   1.000
_cell.angle_alpha   90.00
_cell.angle_beta   90.00
_cell.angle_gamma   90.00
#
_symmetry.space_group_name_H-M   'P 1'
#
loop_
_entity.id
_entity.type
_entity.pdbx_description
1 polymer ?
#
loop_
_entity_poly.entity_id
_entity_poly.type
_entity_poly.pdbx_seq_one_letter_code
_entity_poly.pdbx_strand_id
1 'polypeptide(L)'
;MNTNQKAIEMLEKNEYEQALVLFQKAVSESRDVQSLNNLAWIYRHEEEDNETALELIKEAVSMNPSSYFPYNLLGEIYLETKMWQEASNILLQSIKIQPSIEAYKNLGVAKYHLGEFQEALEFFLLGANSSDYSMYSHIICLVKLGELTEAKKKLNTFSEEDDEFVGEIEVAELYVDMGCFHEAIRWFDKGWESYYKQPNWVTLYVFSLLKNNSITRAHEIVEQSILQKSEEITDAHNEICDEDWSENDKKQHIKKLLDEKMEYENIIEQISNGFIPIMKFDTSIYTGCYLFGCKRHNHPEYQD
;
A
#
# COMPACT_ATOMS: atom_id res chain seq x y z
N MET A 1 -0.94 37.07 8.62
CA MET A 1 -0.56 35.66 8.45
C MET A 1 0.25 35.23 9.65
N ASN A 2 -0.25 34.27 10.44
CA ASN A 2 0.51 33.71 11.56
C ASN A 2 1.68 32.84 11.03
N THR A 3 2.58 32.41 11.91
CA THR A 3 3.75 31.58 11.53
C THR A 3 3.32 30.27 10.88
N ASN A 4 2.22 29.66 11.35
CA ASN A 4 1.65 28.44 10.77
C ASN A 4 1.26 28.61 9.29
N GLN A 5 0.48 29.65 8.97
CA GLN A 5 0.05 29.93 7.60
C GLN A 5 1.24 30.22 6.67
N LYS A 6 2.29 30.88 7.17
CA LYS A 6 3.54 31.06 6.41
C LYS A 6 4.20 29.71 6.10
N ALA A 7 4.27 28.81 7.08
CA ALA A 7 4.85 27.48 6.90
C ALA A 7 4.09 26.67 5.83
N ILE A 8 2.75 26.68 5.89
CA ILE A 8 1.88 26.02 4.91
C ILE A 8 2.05 26.64 3.51
N GLU A 9 2.18 27.96 3.39
CA GLU A 9 2.45 28.60 2.10
C GLU A 9 3.81 28.22 1.52
N MET A 10 4.82 27.95 2.34
CA MET A 10 6.11 27.42 1.86
C MET A 10 5.96 25.97 1.40
N LEU A 11 5.21 25.12 2.13
CA LEU A 11 4.89 23.75 1.69
C LEU A 11 4.17 23.76 0.35
N GLU A 12 3.17 24.62 0.15
CA GLU A 12 2.43 24.73 -1.11
C GLU A 12 3.30 25.15 -2.30
N LYS A 13 4.47 25.75 -2.03
CA LYS A 13 5.48 26.11 -3.04
C LYS A 13 6.58 25.07 -3.20
N ASN A 14 6.50 23.93 -2.50
CA ASN A 14 7.54 22.91 -2.40
C ASN A 14 8.86 23.45 -1.81
N GLU A 15 8.80 24.49 -0.97
CA GLU A 15 9.94 25.05 -0.24
C GLU A 15 10.04 24.38 1.15
N TYR A 16 10.33 23.07 1.15
CA TYR A 16 10.23 22.20 2.34
C TYR A 16 11.14 22.62 3.50
N GLU A 17 12.40 22.99 3.23
CA GLU A 17 13.32 23.40 4.29
C GLU A 17 12.85 24.70 4.97
N GLN A 18 12.29 25.62 4.20
CA GLN A 18 11.75 26.87 4.76
C GLN A 18 10.47 26.61 5.55
N ALA A 19 9.61 25.69 5.07
CA ALA A 19 8.44 25.26 5.80
C ALA A 19 8.81 24.63 7.15
N LEU A 20 9.81 23.74 7.17
CA LEU A 20 10.30 23.08 8.39
C LEU A 20 10.78 24.11 9.41
N VAL A 21 11.62 25.06 8.99
CA VAL A 21 12.10 26.16 9.85
C VAL A 21 10.92 26.96 10.43
N LEU A 22 9.89 27.21 9.64
CA LEU A 22 8.70 27.95 10.09
C LEU A 22 7.83 27.12 11.05
N PHE A 23 7.68 25.81 10.84
CA PHE A 23 6.97 24.94 11.79
C PHE A 23 7.73 24.81 13.12
N GLN A 24 9.06 24.66 13.08
CA GLN A 24 9.91 24.67 14.29
C GLN A 24 9.77 25.99 15.05
N LYS A 25 9.73 27.11 14.30
CA LYS A 25 9.48 28.43 14.87
C LYS A 25 8.07 28.52 15.48
N ALA A 26 7.04 27.98 14.83
CA ALA A 26 5.68 27.97 15.36
C ALA A 26 5.62 27.26 16.72
N VAL A 27 6.25 26.09 16.86
CA VAL A 27 6.38 25.36 18.12
C VAL A 27 7.16 26.13 19.19
N SER A 28 8.18 26.91 18.78
CA SER A 28 8.96 27.76 19.68
C SER A 28 8.17 28.98 20.18
N GLU A 29 7.24 29.49 19.36
CA GLU A 29 6.36 30.63 19.71
C GLU A 29 5.18 30.19 20.59
N SER A 30 4.56 29.06 20.27
CA SER A 30 3.49 28.43 21.03
C SER A 30 3.62 26.93 20.87
N ARG A 31 3.82 26.20 21.98
CA ARG A 31 3.89 24.74 21.98
C ARG A 31 2.52 24.17 22.35
N ASP A 32 1.68 24.05 21.33
CA ASP A 32 0.28 23.63 21.41
C ASP A 32 -0.01 22.47 20.47
N VAL A 33 -1.24 21.94 20.53
CA VAL A 33 -1.68 20.79 19.69
C VAL A 33 -1.38 21.04 18.21
N GLN A 34 -1.70 22.24 17.71
CA GLN A 34 -1.58 22.55 16.30
C GLN A 34 -0.13 22.61 15.83
N SER A 35 0.69 23.38 16.54
CA SER A 35 2.10 23.56 16.19
C SER A 35 2.85 22.23 16.27
N LEU A 36 2.61 21.44 17.32
CA LEU A 36 3.19 20.09 17.48
C LEU A 36 2.75 19.15 16.37
N ASN A 37 1.45 19.10 16.06
CA ASN A 37 0.90 18.25 15.00
C ASN A 37 1.45 18.61 13.62
N ASN A 38 1.48 19.91 13.28
CA ASN A 38 1.94 20.34 11.97
C ASN A 38 3.45 20.13 11.80
N LEU A 39 4.24 20.31 12.87
CA LEU A 39 5.66 19.99 12.86
C LEU A 39 5.89 18.47 12.76
N ALA A 40 5.12 17.65 13.48
CA ALA A 40 5.20 16.19 13.36
C ALA A 40 4.87 15.71 11.93
N TRP A 41 3.87 16.33 11.30
CA TRP A 41 3.46 16.00 9.93
C TRP A 41 4.61 16.21 8.94
N ILE A 42 5.30 17.35 8.98
CA ILE A 42 6.41 17.60 8.05
C ILE A 42 7.62 16.70 8.32
N TYR A 43 7.93 16.40 9.58
CA TYR A 43 9.01 15.45 9.91
C TYR A 43 8.74 14.06 9.33
N ARG A 44 7.51 13.57 9.42
CA ARG A 44 7.16 12.28 8.84
C ARG A 44 7.20 12.29 7.32
N HIS A 45 6.59 13.27 6.68
CA HIS A 45 6.31 13.22 5.24
C HIS A 45 7.43 13.74 4.35
N GLU A 46 8.20 14.72 4.83
CA GLU A 46 9.24 15.36 4.02
C GLU A 46 10.64 14.99 4.49
N GLU A 47 10.86 14.86 5.81
CA GLU A 47 12.17 14.48 6.36
C GLU A 47 12.33 12.98 6.56
N GLU A 48 11.25 12.20 6.41
CA GLU A 48 11.19 10.75 6.70
C GLU A 48 11.69 10.40 8.13
N ASP A 49 11.63 11.36 9.06
CA ASP A 49 12.05 11.22 10.45
C ASP A 49 10.88 10.85 11.35
N ASN A 50 10.54 9.56 11.30
CA ASN A 50 9.48 8.97 12.10
C ASN A 50 9.74 9.00 13.61
N GLU A 51 11.00 9.07 14.05
CA GLU A 51 11.34 9.12 15.48
C GLU A 51 10.96 10.49 16.06
N THR A 52 11.40 11.57 15.41
CA THR A 52 11.06 12.94 15.84
C THR A 52 9.56 13.21 15.71
N ALA A 53 8.93 12.75 14.61
CA ALA A 53 7.48 12.89 14.43
C ALA A 53 6.69 12.18 15.55
N LEU A 54 7.14 10.99 15.97
CA LEU A 54 6.49 10.21 17.02
C LEU A 54 6.55 10.92 18.38
N GLU A 55 7.67 11.53 18.74
CA GLU A 55 7.80 12.28 19.99
C GLU A 55 6.84 13.47 20.05
N LEU A 56 6.82 14.28 18.98
CA LEU A 56 5.97 15.47 18.87
C LEU A 56 4.49 15.11 18.90
N ILE A 57 4.08 14.09 18.15
CA ILE A 57 2.66 13.74 18.04
C ILE A 57 2.14 13.07 19.32
N LYS A 58 2.98 12.30 20.03
CA LYS A 58 2.63 11.78 21.36
C LYS A 58 2.40 12.90 22.35
N GLU A 59 3.21 13.95 22.30
CA GLU A 59 3.01 15.13 23.12
C GLU A 59 1.67 15.82 22.77
N ALA A 60 1.39 16.05 21.48
CA ALA A 60 0.12 16.63 21.03
C ALA A 60 -1.09 15.80 21.51
N VAL A 61 -1.06 14.47 21.37
CA VAL A 61 -2.12 13.56 21.82
C VAL A 61 -2.28 13.58 23.36
N SER A 62 -1.18 13.76 24.12
CA SER A 62 -1.23 13.83 25.59
C SER A 62 -1.99 15.07 26.10
N MET A 63 -2.14 16.10 25.28
CA MET A 63 -2.96 17.28 25.57
C MET A 63 -4.48 17.00 25.45
N ASN A 64 -4.87 15.78 25.03
CA ASN A 64 -6.25 15.36 24.78
C ASN A 64 -7.00 16.27 23.80
N PRO A 65 -6.48 16.43 22.56
CA PRO A 65 -7.06 17.35 21.59
C PRO A 65 -8.48 16.95 21.20
N SER A 66 -9.33 17.96 20.95
CA SER A 66 -10.70 17.76 20.46
C SER A 66 -10.76 17.46 18.95
N SER A 67 -9.61 17.46 18.27
CA SER A 67 -9.46 17.13 16.85
C SER A 67 -8.91 15.71 16.66
N TYR A 68 -9.36 15.05 15.58
CA TYR A 68 -8.94 13.70 15.20
C TYR A 68 -7.56 13.66 14.52
N PHE A 69 -7.03 14.81 14.06
CA PHE A 69 -5.77 14.90 13.30
C PHE A 69 -4.57 14.27 14.03
N PRO A 70 -4.28 14.60 15.31
CA PRO A 70 -3.11 14.04 15.98
C PRO A 70 -3.23 12.53 16.22
N TYR A 71 -4.46 12.05 16.42
CA TYR A 71 -4.74 10.62 16.58
C TYR A 71 -4.54 9.86 15.27
N ASN A 72 -5.00 10.39 14.12
CA ASN A 72 -4.73 9.76 12.82
C ASN A 72 -3.23 9.69 12.52
N LEU A 73 -2.51 10.80 12.69
CA LEU A 73 -1.08 10.84 12.40
C LEU A 73 -0.28 9.88 13.31
N LEU A 74 -0.62 9.81 14.61
CA LEU A 74 -0.02 8.84 15.53
C LEU A 74 -0.36 7.39 15.13
N GLY A 75 -1.60 7.14 14.72
CA GLY A 75 -2.04 5.83 14.23
C GLY A 75 -1.26 5.37 13.01
N GLU A 76 -1.01 6.25 12.06
CA GLU A 76 -0.20 5.98 10.86
C GLU A 76 1.25 5.64 11.20
N ILE A 77 1.89 6.40 12.07
CA ILE A 77 3.26 6.11 12.53
C ILE A 77 3.33 4.74 13.23
N TYR A 78 2.32 4.38 14.03
CA TYR A 78 2.24 3.06 14.65
C TYR A 78 2.05 1.94 13.62
N LEU A 79 1.30 2.16 12.54
CA LEU A 79 1.19 1.17 11.47
C LEU A 79 2.53 0.96 10.73
N GLU A 80 3.25 2.02 10.41
CA GLU A 80 4.57 1.94 9.75
C GLU A 80 5.58 1.17 10.60
N THR A 81 5.54 1.40 11.92
CA THR A 81 6.39 0.74 12.90
C THR A 81 5.83 -0.62 13.36
N LYS A 82 4.75 -1.11 12.74
CA LYS A 82 4.12 -2.41 13.01
C LYS A 82 3.60 -2.59 14.44
N MET A 83 3.32 -1.49 15.12
CA MET A 83 2.70 -1.43 16.45
C MET A 83 1.17 -1.51 16.32
N TRP A 84 0.68 -2.67 15.84
CA TRP A 84 -0.72 -2.84 15.42
C TRP A 84 -1.75 -2.60 16.53
N GLN A 85 -1.43 -3.02 17.76
CA GLN A 85 -2.35 -2.88 18.89
C GLN A 85 -2.49 -1.41 19.32
N GLU A 86 -1.37 -0.69 19.35
CA GLU A 86 -1.31 0.73 19.67
C GLU A 86 -1.98 1.56 18.56
N ALA A 87 -1.72 1.24 17.30
CA ALA A 87 -2.41 1.83 16.15
C ALA A 87 -3.93 1.66 16.29
N SER A 88 -4.40 0.44 16.57
CA SER A 88 -5.83 0.15 16.74
C SER A 88 -6.47 1.01 17.84
N ASN A 89 -5.82 1.11 19.00
CA ASN A 89 -6.34 1.89 20.13
C ASN A 89 -6.46 3.38 19.81
N ILE A 90 -5.44 3.95 19.17
CA ILE A 90 -5.40 5.37 18.83
C ILE A 90 -6.37 5.71 17.69
N LEU A 91 -6.46 4.87 16.65
CA LEU A 91 -7.39 5.08 15.54
C LEU A 91 -8.85 4.96 16.00
N LEU A 92 -9.16 4.08 16.98
CA LEU A 92 -10.47 4.05 17.62
C LEU A 92 -10.80 5.34 18.38
N GLN A 93 -9.81 6.02 18.96
CA GLN A 93 -10.02 7.34 19.57
C GLN A 93 -10.29 8.40 18.49
N SER A 94 -9.53 8.39 17.40
CA SER A 94 -9.75 9.25 16.24
C SER A 94 -11.19 9.16 15.72
N ILE A 95 -11.66 7.94 15.43
CA ILE A 95 -13.03 7.70 14.91
C ILE A 95 -14.11 8.18 15.88
N LYS A 96 -13.89 8.08 17.20
CA LYS A 96 -14.85 8.56 18.21
C LYS A 96 -14.98 10.09 18.20
N ILE A 97 -13.89 10.81 17.89
CA ILE A 97 -13.90 12.26 17.76
C ILE A 97 -14.59 12.64 16.45
N GLN A 98 -14.06 12.14 15.34
CA GLN A 98 -14.64 12.32 14.02
C GLN A 98 -14.24 11.15 13.12
N PRO A 99 -15.22 10.41 12.57
CA PRO A 99 -14.94 9.41 11.55
C PRO A 99 -14.27 10.02 10.31
N SER A 100 -13.25 9.34 9.79
CA SER A 100 -12.62 9.67 8.51
C SER A 100 -12.34 8.39 7.72
N ILE A 101 -12.24 8.52 6.41
CA ILE A 101 -11.95 7.38 5.51
C ILE A 101 -10.58 6.80 5.87
N GLU A 102 -9.58 7.65 6.09
CA GLU A 102 -8.22 7.25 6.48
C GLU A 102 -8.24 6.47 7.80
N ALA A 103 -8.98 6.95 8.81
CA ALA A 103 -9.07 6.28 10.10
C ALA A 103 -9.70 4.88 9.99
N TYR A 104 -10.76 4.74 9.18
CA TYR A 104 -11.38 3.43 8.92
C TYR A 104 -10.45 2.48 8.19
N LYS A 105 -9.83 2.93 7.09
CA LYS A 105 -8.90 2.09 6.31
C LYS A 105 -7.70 1.66 7.15
N ASN A 106 -7.08 2.58 7.87
CA ASN A 106 -5.94 2.31 8.75
C ASN A 106 -6.29 1.39 9.92
N LEU A 107 -7.48 1.55 10.50
CA LEU A 107 -7.94 0.63 11.55
C LEU A 107 -8.19 -0.77 10.97
N GLY A 108 -8.73 -0.86 9.75
CA GLY A 108 -8.84 -2.12 9.01
C GLY A 108 -7.49 -2.82 8.85
N VAL A 109 -6.45 -2.06 8.48
CA VAL A 109 -5.06 -2.57 8.40
C VAL A 109 -4.56 -3.08 9.75
N ALA A 110 -4.71 -2.30 10.82
CA ALA A 110 -4.31 -2.72 12.16
C ALA A 110 -4.99 -4.04 12.57
N LYS A 111 -6.31 -4.12 12.36
CA LYS A 111 -7.13 -5.31 12.69
C LYS A 111 -6.74 -6.52 11.85
N TYR A 112 -6.44 -6.32 10.57
CA TYR A 112 -5.97 -7.39 9.69
C TYR A 112 -4.66 -8.02 10.20
N HIS A 113 -3.67 -7.20 10.57
CA HIS A 113 -2.39 -7.69 11.09
C HIS A 113 -2.50 -8.32 12.49
N LEU A 114 -3.51 -7.94 13.26
CA LEU A 114 -3.86 -8.61 14.53
C LEU A 114 -4.58 -9.96 14.32
N GLY A 115 -4.93 -10.31 13.08
CA GLY A 115 -5.72 -11.51 12.77
C GLY A 115 -7.21 -11.37 13.08
N GLU A 116 -7.67 -10.16 13.38
CA GLU A 116 -9.05 -9.82 13.71
C GLU A 116 -9.85 -9.55 12.43
N PHE A 117 -9.90 -10.55 11.54
CA PHE A 117 -10.40 -10.39 10.17
C PHE A 117 -11.86 -9.94 10.07
N GLN A 118 -12.71 -10.30 11.04
CA GLN A 118 -14.10 -9.85 11.07
C GLN A 118 -14.21 -8.34 11.31
N GLU A 119 -13.43 -7.79 12.24
CA GLU A 119 -13.40 -6.35 12.49
C GLU A 119 -12.72 -5.62 11.33
N ALA A 120 -11.63 -6.17 10.80
CA ALA A 120 -10.94 -5.62 9.64
C ALA A 120 -11.89 -5.47 8.44
N LEU A 121 -12.69 -6.52 8.16
CA LEU A 121 -13.70 -6.55 7.12
C LEU A 121 -14.70 -5.39 7.26
N GLU A 122 -15.19 -5.14 8.47
CA GLU A 122 -16.16 -4.08 8.76
C GLU A 122 -15.56 -2.69 8.55
N PHE A 123 -14.34 -2.46 9.05
CA PHE A 123 -13.67 -1.17 8.88
C PHE A 123 -13.23 -0.89 7.44
N PHE A 124 -12.74 -1.91 6.71
CA PHE A 124 -12.48 -1.74 5.28
C PHE A 124 -13.76 -1.40 4.51
N LEU A 125 -14.91 -2.00 4.85
CA LEU A 125 -16.18 -1.65 4.22
C LEU A 125 -16.61 -0.21 4.50
N LEU A 126 -16.40 0.28 5.73
CA LEU A 126 -16.70 1.67 6.09
C LEU A 126 -15.80 2.69 5.36
N GLY A 127 -14.58 2.29 5.02
CA GLY A 127 -13.65 3.11 4.24
C GLY A 127 -13.76 2.94 2.73
N ALA A 128 -14.55 2.00 2.22
CA ALA A 128 -14.54 1.61 0.80
C ALA A 128 -15.68 2.22 -0.01
N ASN A 129 -15.40 2.44 -1.30
CA ASN A 129 -16.40 2.59 -2.36
C ASN A 129 -16.48 1.32 -3.23
N SER A 130 -17.45 1.23 -4.14
CA SER A 130 -17.79 -0.01 -4.90
C SER A 130 -16.67 -0.61 -5.76
N SER A 131 -15.61 0.15 -6.04
CA SER A 131 -14.52 -0.21 -6.94
C SER A 131 -13.12 0.20 -6.43
N ASP A 132 -12.98 0.39 -5.10
CA ASP A 132 -11.77 0.91 -4.45
C ASP A 132 -10.82 -0.24 -4.03
N TYR A 133 -9.51 0.04 -3.96
CA TYR A 133 -8.50 -0.75 -3.24
C TYR A 133 -8.96 -1.15 -1.81
N SER A 134 -9.79 -0.34 -1.17
CA SER A 134 -10.39 -0.70 0.13
C SER A 134 -11.47 -1.79 0.03
N MET A 135 -12.21 -1.85 -1.08
CA MET A 135 -13.09 -2.99 -1.35
C MET A 135 -12.28 -4.26 -1.61
N TYR A 136 -11.11 -4.14 -2.26
CA TYR A 136 -10.15 -5.24 -2.41
C TYR A 136 -9.70 -5.78 -1.04
N SER A 137 -9.31 -4.90 -0.12
CA SER A 137 -8.93 -5.27 1.26
C SER A 137 -10.08 -5.92 2.04
N HIS A 138 -11.32 -5.44 1.85
CA HIS A 138 -12.52 -6.07 2.40
C HIS A 138 -12.73 -7.50 1.85
N ILE A 139 -12.57 -7.71 0.54
CA ILE A 139 -12.71 -9.03 -0.09
C ILE A 139 -11.65 -10.00 0.42
N ILE A 140 -10.41 -9.55 0.64
CA ILE A 140 -9.37 -10.38 1.25
C ILE A 140 -9.81 -10.89 2.62
N CYS A 141 -10.39 -10.03 3.45
CA CYS A 141 -10.88 -10.44 4.75
C CYS A 141 -12.00 -11.49 4.63
N LEU A 142 -12.93 -11.33 3.67
CA LEU A 142 -13.94 -12.36 3.36
C LEU A 142 -13.29 -13.70 2.98
N VAL A 143 -12.24 -13.68 2.15
CA VAL A 143 -11.50 -14.90 1.77
C VAL A 143 -10.83 -15.54 2.99
N LYS A 144 -10.16 -14.77 3.86
CA LYS A 144 -9.53 -15.28 5.09
C LYS A 144 -10.55 -15.87 6.07
N LEU A 145 -11.78 -15.34 6.08
CA LEU A 145 -12.90 -15.87 6.88
C LEU A 145 -13.59 -17.09 6.23
N GLY A 146 -13.27 -17.43 4.98
CA GLY A 146 -13.90 -18.53 4.24
C GLY A 146 -15.25 -18.17 3.62
N GLU A 147 -15.62 -16.88 3.60
CA GLU A 147 -16.88 -16.36 3.05
C GLU A 147 -16.80 -16.19 1.51
N LEU A 148 -16.41 -17.27 0.83
CA LEU A 148 -16.02 -17.25 -0.60
C LEU A 148 -17.16 -16.84 -1.54
N THR A 149 -18.41 -17.13 -1.17
CA THR A 149 -19.57 -16.78 -2.02
C THR A 149 -19.76 -15.27 -2.09
N GLU A 150 -19.68 -14.59 -0.94
CA GLU A 150 -19.82 -13.13 -0.89
C GLU A 150 -18.57 -12.43 -1.44
N ALA A 151 -17.37 -12.96 -1.16
CA ALA A 151 -16.12 -12.49 -1.74
C ALA A 151 -16.20 -12.48 -3.28
N LYS A 152 -16.58 -13.60 -3.88
CA LYS A 152 -16.74 -13.73 -5.34
C LYS A 152 -17.78 -12.77 -5.89
N LYS A 153 -18.93 -12.65 -5.22
CA LYS A 153 -20.01 -11.75 -5.64
C LYS A 153 -19.55 -10.29 -5.69
N LYS A 154 -18.79 -9.84 -4.70
CA LYS A 154 -18.22 -8.49 -4.65
C LYS A 154 -17.10 -8.30 -5.68
N LEU A 155 -16.20 -9.27 -5.82
CA LEU A 155 -15.13 -9.17 -6.81
C LEU A 155 -15.66 -9.14 -8.26
N ASN A 156 -16.81 -9.78 -8.53
CA ASN A 156 -17.48 -9.71 -9.83
C ASN A 156 -18.00 -8.32 -10.19
N THR A 157 -18.08 -7.37 -9.24
CA THR A 157 -18.52 -5.99 -9.54
C THR A 157 -17.39 -5.09 -10.01
N PHE A 158 -16.13 -5.54 -9.96
CA PHE A 158 -14.98 -4.75 -10.35
C PHE A 158 -14.93 -4.61 -11.88
N SER A 159 -14.67 -3.40 -12.35
CA SER A 159 -14.52 -3.07 -13.76
C SER A 159 -13.17 -2.39 -14.02
N GLU A 160 -12.55 -2.70 -15.15
CA GLU A 160 -11.34 -2.02 -15.63
C GLU A 160 -11.59 -0.57 -16.07
N GLU A 161 -12.87 -0.17 -16.16
CA GLU A 161 -13.31 1.19 -16.47
C GLU A 161 -13.48 2.06 -15.21
N ASP A 162 -13.34 1.48 -14.01
CA ASP A 162 -13.52 2.21 -12.76
C ASP A 162 -12.32 3.14 -12.48
N ASP A 163 -12.58 4.37 -12.04
CA ASP A 163 -11.55 5.40 -11.80
C ASP A 163 -10.46 4.95 -10.78
N GLU A 164 -10.83 4.10 -9.82
CA GLU A 164 -9.95 3.56 -8.77
C GLU A 164 -9.74 2.04 -8.91
N PHE A 165 -9.75 1.52 -10.13
CA PHE A 165 -9.56 0.09 -10.38
C PHE A 165 -8.24 -0.42 -9.79
N VAL A 166 -8.33 -1.46 -8.97
CA VAL A 166 -7.18 -2.02 -8.22
C VAL A 166 -6.09 -2.62 -9.13
N GLY A 167 -6.46 -3.07 -10.34
CA GLY A 167 -5.58 -3.73 -11.29
C GLY A 167 -6.00 -5.16 -11.60
N GLU A 168 -5.70 -5.61 -12.82
CA GLU A 168 -6.11 -6.93 -13.30
C GLU A 168 -5.40 -8.06 -12.55
N ILE A 169 -4.15 -7.84 -12.15
CA ILE A 169 -3.34 -8.83 -11.44
C ILE A 169 -3.93 -9.07 -10.06
N GLU A 170 -4.20 -8.01 -9.30
CA GLU A 170 -4.78 -8.06 -7.96
C GLU A 170 -6.13 -8.78 -7.97
N VAL A 171 -7.00 -8.47 -8.95
CA VAL A 171 -8.27 -9.19 -9.12
C VAL A 171 -8.05 -10.67 -9.43
N ALA A 172 -7.10 -11.00 -10.30
CA ALA A 172 -6.78 -12.39 -10.64
C ALA A 172 -6.30 -13.17 -9.41
N GLU A 173 -5.41 -12.58 -8.61
CA GLU A 173 -4.85 -13.18 -7.39
C GLU A 173 -5.94 -13.58 -6.39
N LEU A 174 -6.95 -12.74 -6.18
CA LEU A 174 -8.09 -13.11 -5.31
C LEU A 174 -8.91 -14.27 -5.86
N TYR A 175 -9.10 -14.35 -7.18
CA TYR A 175 -9.74 -15.52 -7.78
C TYR A 175 -8.90 -16.78 -7.58
N VAL A 176 -7.56 -16.70 -7.61
CA VAL A 176 -6.68 -17.83 -7.28
C VAL A 176 -6.87 -18.29 -5.83
N ASP A 177 -6.85 -17.35 -4.87
CA ASP A 177 -7.03 -17.64 -3.44
C ASP A 177 -8.42 -18.25 -3.15
N MET A 178 -9.44 -17.90 -3.93
CA MET A 178 -10.78 -18.50 -3.88
C MET A 178 -10.91 -19.84 -4.66
N GLY A 179 -9.87 -20.29 -5.37
CA GLY A 179 -9.90 -21.49 -6.22
C GLY A 179 -10.72 -21.32 -7.52
N CYS A 180 -11.04 -20.09 -7.91
CA CYS A 180 -11.80 -19.75 -9.12
C CYS A 180 -10.86 -19.56 -10.32
N PHE A 181 -10.20 -20.63 -10.75
CA PHE A 181 -9.11 -20.56 -11.73
C PHE A 181 -9.54 -20.07 -13.12
N HIS A 182 -10.78 -20.33 -13.54
CA HIS A 182 -11.27 -19.86 -14.84
C HIS A 182 -11.35 -18.32 -14.90
N GLU A 183 -11.90 -17.71 -13.85
CA GLU A 183 -11.96 -16.26 -13.70
C GLU A 183 -10.57 -15.65 -13.50
N ALA A 184 -9.70 -16.30 -12.71
CA ALA A 184 -8.33 -15.85 -12.52
C ALA A 184 -7.57 -15.76 -13.86
N ILE A 185 -7.63 -16.81 -14.68
CA ILE A 185 -7.00 -16.85 -16.02
C ILE A 185 -7.50 -15.68 -16.89
N ARG A 186 -8.81 -15.42 -16.90
CA ARG A 186 -9.37 -14.32 -17.69
C ARG A 186 -8.80 -12.96 -17.29
N TRP A 187 -8.57 -12.73 -15.99
CA TRP A 187 -7.98 -11.48 -15.51
C TRP A 187 -6.47 -11.41 -15.77
N PHE A 188 -5.74 -12.51 -15.58
CA PHE A 188 -4.33 -12.57 -15.99
C PHE A 188 -4.14 -12.32 -17.49
N ASP A 189 -5.02 -12.86 -18.34
CA ASP A 189 -4.98 -12.61 -19.78
C ASP A 189 -5.15 -11.12 -20.12
N LYS A 190 -6.03 -10.40 -19.40
CA LYS A 190 -6.22 -8.96 -19.58
C LYS A 190 -4.98 -8.16 -19.17
N GLY A 191 -4.41 -8.49 -18.01
CA GLY A 191 -3.21 -7.82 -17.49
C GLY A 191 -1.92 -8.23 -18.23
N TRP A 192 -1.94 -9.31 -19.02
CA TRP A 192 -0.71 -9.91 -19.55
C TRP A 192 0.14 -8.91 -20.33
N GLU A 193 -0.43 -8.07 -21.18
CA GLU A 193 0.34 -7.11 -21.99
C GLU A 193 0.62 -5.80 -21.25
N SER A 194 -0.15 -5.48 -20.22
CA SER A 194 -0.09 -4.20 -19.49
C SER A 194 0.96 -4.17 -18.38
N TYR A 195 1.20 -5.32 -17.74
CA TYR A 195 2.06 -5.39 -16.57
C TYR A 195 3.43 -6.00 -16.88
N TYR A 196 4.43 -5.57 -16.11
CA TYR A 196 5.75 -6.19 -16.11
C TYR A 196 5.68 -7.60 -15.50
N LYS A 197 6.35 -8.57 -16.14
CA LYS A 197 6.26 -9.99 -15.78
C LYS A 197 7.17 -10.22 -14.58
N GLN A 198 6.57 -10.23 -13.40
CA GLN A 198 7.25 -10.57 -12.15
C GLN A 198 7.00 -12.05 -11.82
N PRO A 199 8.00 -12.78 -11.28
CA PRO A 199 7.85 -14.21 -10.99
C PRO A 199 6.63 -14.56 -10.14
N ASN A 200 6.31 -13.72 -9.15
CA ASN A 200 5.21 -13.85 -8.22
C ASN A 200 3.85 -14.04 -8.91
N TRP A 201 3.41 -13.08 -9.72
CA TRP A 201 2.08 -13.18 -10.35
C TRP A 201 2.09 -14.10 -11.57
N VAL A 202 3.20 -14.22 -12.30
CA VAL A 202 3.34 -15.19 -13.41
C VAL A 202 3.21 -16.61 -12.87
N THR A 203 3.78 -16.91 -11.70
CA THR A 203 3.62 -18.22 -11.04
C THR A 203 2.16 -18.50 -10.69
N LEU A 204 1.43 -17.51 -10.18
CA LEU A 204 -0.02 -17.63 -9.90
C LEU A 204 -0.83 -17.85 -11.19
N TYR A 205 -0.43 -17.21 -12.30
CA TYR A 205 -1.08 -17.41 -13.59
C TYR A 205 -0.83 -18.82 -14.15
N VAL A 206 0.43 -19.28 -14.17
CA VAL A 206 0.79 -20.64 -14.59
C VAL A 206 0.11 -21.68 -13.70
N PHE A 207 0.08 -21.46 -12.39
CA PHE A 207 -0.65 -22.32 -11.46
C PHE A 207 -2.13 -22.43 -11.81
N SER A 208 -2.78 -21.30 -12.09
CA SER A 208 -4.20 -21.26 -12.49
C SER A 208 -4.44 -22.01 -13.78
N LEU A 209 -3.58 -21.84 -14.79
CA LEU A 209 -3.64 -22.57 -16.06
C LEU A 209 -3.53 -24.09 -15.84
N LEU A 210 -2.57 -24.54 -15.02
CA LEU A 210 -2.39 -25.96 -14.71
C LEU A 210 -3.60 -26.53 -13.96
N LYS A 211 -4.17 -25.80 -12.99
CA LYS A 211 -5.39 -26.21 -12.29
C LYS A 211 -6.62 -26.26 -13.19
N ASN A 212 -6.64 -25.46 -14.25
CA ASN A 212 -7.67 -25.46 -15.29
C ASN A 212 -7.36 -26.39 -16.48
N ASN A 213 -6.38 -27.31 -16.35
CA ASN A 213 -5.93 -28.24 -17.41
C ASN A 213 -5.48 -27.57 -18.73
N SER A 214 -5.09 -26.30 -18.67
CA SER A 214 -4.62 -25.50 -19.81
C SER A 214 -3.09 -25.59 -19.95
N ILE A 215 -2.58 -26.83 -20.05
CA ILE A 215 -1.14 -27.13 -19.99
C ILE A 215 -0.35 -26.46 -21.11
N THR A 216 -0.86 -26.50 -22.36
CA THR A 216 -0.19 -25.85 -23.50
C THR A 216 -0.01 -24.35 -23.26
N ARG A 217 -1.06 -23.68 -22.79
CA ARG A 217 -1.01 -22.26 -22.49
C ARG A 217 -0.04 -21.96 -21.33
N ALA A 218 0.02 -22.83 -20.32
CA ALA A 218 0.99 -22.69 -19.23
C ALA A 218 2.44 -22.70 -19.74
N HIS A 219 2.77 -23.60 -20.68
CA HIS A 219 4.09 -23.62 -21.32
C HIS A 219 4.35 -22.38 -22.16
N GLU A 220 3.38 -21.90 -22.95
CA GLU A 220 3.52 -20.67 -23.72
C GLU A 220 3.86 -19.46 -22.83
N ILE A 221 3.15 -19.30 -21.70
CA ILE A 221 3.39 -18.22 -20.74
C ILE A 221 4.81 -18.28 -20.18
N VAL A 222 5.26 -19.47 -19.76
CA VAL A 222 6.63 -19.66 -19.26
C VAL A 222 7.68 -19.34 -20.34
N GLU A 223 7.49 -19.84 -21.56
CA GLU A 223 8.41 -19.58 -22.68
C GLU A 223 8.50 -18.09 -23.01
N GLN A 224 7.37 -17.38 -23.00
CA GLN A 224 7.33 -15.93 -23.21
C GLN A 224 8.07 -15.18 -22.10
N SER A 225 7.85 -15.53 -20.82
CA SER A 225 8.55 -14.91 -19.69
C SER A 225 10.06 -15.16 -19.74
N ILE A 226 10.49 -16.37 -20.10
CA ILE A 226 11.91 -16.72 -20.27
C ILE A 226 12.54 -15.92 -21.41
N LEU A 227 11.85 -15.80 -22.55
CA LEU A 227 12.33 -15.06 -23.70
C LEU A 227 12.54 -13.59 -23.34
N GLN A 228 11.51 -12.93 -22.79
CA GLN A 228 11.59 -11.53 -22.37
C GLN A 228 12.74 -11.33 -21.36
N LYS A 229 12.85 -12.20 -20.35
CA LYS A 229 13.93 -12.10 -19.37
C LYS A 229 15.32 -12.30 -19.99
N SER A 230 15.43 -13.15 -21.01
CA SER A 230 16.70 -13.38 -21.74
C SER A 230 17.13 -12.16 -22.55
N GLU A 231 16.16 -11.44 -23.13
CA GLU A 231 16.40 -10.15 -23.80
C GLU A 231 16.88 -9.11 -22.79
N GLU A 232 16.20 -8.95 -21.64
CA GLU A 232 16.61 -8.05 -20.56
C GLU A 232 18.03 -8.34 -20.06
N ILE A 233 18.39 -9.62 -19.89
CA ILE A 233 19.75 -10.02 -19.50
C ILE A 233 20.75 -9.60 -20.57
N THR A 234 20.42 -9.76 -21.85
CA THR A 234 21.31 -9.39 -22.96
C THR A 234 21.53 -7.88 -22.98
N ASP A 235 20.47 -7.10 -22.81
CA ASP A 235 20.52 -5.65 -22.76
C ASP A 235 21.36 -5.17 -21.56
N ALA A 236 21.14 -5.74 -20.38
CA ALA A 236 21.92 -5.44 -19.19
C ALA A 236 23.42 -5.74 -19.38
N HIS A 237 23.79 -6.80 -20.12
CA HIS A 237 25.20 -7.07 -20.45
C HIS A 237 25.80 -6.03 -21.41
N ASN A 238 25.00 -5.44 -22.29
CA ASN A 238 25.44 -4.45 -23.27
C ASN A 238 25.48 -3.02 -22.70
N GLU A 239 24.80 -2.78 -21.58
CA GLU A 239 24.77 -1.48 -20.92
C GLU A 239 26.16 -1.03 -20.48
N ILE A 240 26.48 0.25 -20.69
CA ILE A 240 27.78 0.82 -20.36
C ILE A 240 27.73 1.39 -18.94
N CYS A 241 28.65 0.98 -18.09
CA CYS A 241 28.78 1.49 -16.72
C CYS A 241 29.27 2.94 -16.70
N ASP A 242 28.80 3.72 -15.72
CA ASP A 242 29.17 5.10 -15.49
C ASP A 242 29.37 5.38 -13.98
N GLU A 243 29.28 6.65 -13.56
CA GLU A 243 29.48 7.05 -12.17
C GLU A 243 28.33 6.63 -11.24
N ASP A 244 27.10 6.49 -11.78
CA ASP A 244 25.90 6.11 -11.04
C ASP A 244 25.55 4.61 -11.22
N TRP A 245 26.12 3.97 -12.25
CA TRP A 245 25.97 2.54 -12.55
C TRP A 245 27.31 1.84 -12.61
N SER A 246 27.76 1.28 -11.48
CA SER A 246 29.06 0.61 -11.42
C SER A 246 29.03 -0.80 -12.01
N GLU A 247 30.22 -1.33 -12.35
CA GLU A 247 30.39 -2.74 -12.73
C GLU A 247 29.88 -3.72 -11.67
N ASN A 248 29.85 -3.32 -10.40
CA ASN A 248 29.29 -4.15 -9.35
C ASN A 248 27.75 -4.13 -9.40
N ASP A 249 27.14 -2.97 -9.59
CA ASP A 249 25.68 -2.81 -9.68
C ASP A 249 25.13 -3.58 -10.87
N LYS A 250 25.81 -3.46 -12.03
CA LYS A 250 25.54 -4.25 -13.23
C LYS A 250 25.57 -5.76 -12.96
N LYS A 251 26.60 -6.26 -12.28
CA LYS A 251 26.70 -7.68 -11.93
C LYS A 251 25.57 -8.13 -11.00
N GLN A 252 25.21 -7.32 -10.02
CA GLN A 252 24.11 -7.62 -9.10
C GLN A 252 22.76 -7.64 -9.83
N HIS A 253 22.54 -6.69 -10.73
CA HIS A 253 21.33 -6.63 -11.54
C HIS A 253 21.21 -7.82 -12.49
N ILE A 254 22.27 -8.14 -13.24
CA ILE A 254 22.29 -9.33 -14.11
C ILE A 254 22.05 -10.60 -13.31
N LYS A 255 22.64 -10.72 -12.11
CA LYS A 255 22.40 -11.86 -11.22
C LYS A 255 20.91 -11.95 -10.85
N LYS A 256 20.28 -10.84 -10.46
CA LYS A 256 18.84 -10.81 -10.15
C LYS A 256 18.01 -11.28 -11.35
N LEU A 257 18.30 -10.80 -12.56
CA LEU A 257 17.58 -11.22 -13.76
C LEU A 257 17.77 -12.72 -14.08
N LEU A 258 18.98 -13.26 -13.85
CA LEU A 258 19.26 -14.69 -14.00
C LEU A 258 18.51 -15.53 -12.97
N ASP A 259 18.45 -15.08 -11.72
CA ASP A 259 17.69 -15.75 -10.66
C ASP A 259 16.19 -15.77 -11.01
N GLU A 260 15.61 -14.64 -11.46
CA GLU A 260 14.21 -14.56 -11.92
C GLU A 260 13.94 -15.45 -13.16
N LYS A 261 14.89 -15.52 -14.11
CA LYS A 261 14.78 -16.42 -15.27
C LYS A 261 14.73 -17.88 -14.83
N MET A 262 15.60 -18.26 -13.89
CA MET A 262 15.65 -19.60 -13.34
C MET A 262 14.36 -19.94 -12.58
N GLU A 263 13.71 -18.96 -11.93
CA GLU A 263 12.38 -19.17 -11.37
C GLU A 263 11.40 -19.60 -12.47
N TYR A 264 11.29 -18.85 -13.57
CA TYR A 264 10.40 -19.19 -14.71
C TYR A 264 10.65 -20.60 -15.26
N GLU A 265 11.92 -20.97 -15.48
CA GLU A 265 12.31 -22.28 -16.01
C GLU A 265 11.82 -23.45 -15.13
N ASN A 266 11.67 -23.22 -13.82
CA ASN A 266 11.32 -24.25 -12.86
C ASN A 266 9.83 -24.23 -12.43
N ILE A 267 9.04 -23.20 -12.79
CA ILE A 267 7.65 -23.02 -12.30
C ILE A 267 6.80 -24.28 -12.47
N ILE A 268 6.75 -24.82 -13.70
CA ILE A 268 5.86 -25.96 -14.02
C ILE A 268 6.29 -27.21 -13.26
N GLU A 269 7.59 -27.48 -13.17
CA GLU A 269 8.11 -28.61 -12.41
C GLU A 269 7.77 -28.48 -10.92
N GLN A 270 8.02 -27.30 -10.34
CA GLN A 270 7.71 -27.04 -8.93
C GLN A 270 6.23 -27.26 -8.62
N ILE A 271 5.33 -26.67 -9.42
CA ILE A 271 3.88 -26.82 -9.23
C ILE A 271 3.45 -28.27 -9.39
N SER A 272 4.02 -28.98 -10.38
CA SER A 272 3.75 -30.41 -10.60
C SER A 272 4.22 -31.28 -9.43
N ASN A 273 5.29 -30.87 -8.75
CA ASN A 273 5.81 -31.50 -7.54
C ASN A 273 5.06 -31.08 -6.25
N GLY A 274 3.96 -30.34 -6.37
CA GLY A 274 3.07 -30.01 -5.27
C GLY A 274 3.31 -28.63 -4.65
N PHE A 275 4.17 -27.79 -5.23
CA PHE A 275 4.26 -26.39 -4.83
C PHE A 275 2.93 -25.67 -5.11
N ILE A 276 2.44 -24.95 -4.10
CA ILE A 276 1.25 -24.10 -4.21
C ILE A 276 1.72 -22.66 -3.96
N PRO A 277 1.69 -21.79 -4.97
CA PRO A 277 2.01 -20.38 -4.77
C PRO A 277 0.99 -19.73 -3.85
N ILE A 278 1.44 -18.79 -3.03
CA ILE A 278 0.62 -18.06 -2.07
C ILE A 278 0.58 -16.60 -2.51
N MET A 279 -0.62 -16.03 -2.57
CA MET A 279 -0.79 -14.59 -2.75
C MET A 279 -0.21 -13.84 -1.56
N LYS A 280 0.67 -12.87 -1.82
CA LYS A 280 1.14 -11.94 -0.80
C LYS A 280 0.19 -10.75 -0.76
N PHE A 281 -0.55 -10.60 0.33
CA PHE A 281 -1.32 -9.39 0.54
C PHE A 281 -0.46 -8.37 1.29
N ASP A 282 -0.07 -7.32 0.59
CA ASP A 282 0.55 -6.15 1.19
C ASP A 282 -0.52 -5.11 1.48
N THR A 283 -0.63 -4.72 2.75
CA THR A 283 -1.54 -3.63 3.16
C THR A 283 -0.85 -2.29 2.98
N SER A 284 -1.55 -1.31 2.42
CA SER A 284 -1.09 0.08 2.36
C SER A 284 -1.68 0.91 3.49
N ILE A 285 -0.88 1.85 4.01
CA ILE A 285 -1.33 2.86 4.98
C ILE A 285 -1.94 4.01 4.19
N TYR A 286 -3.13 4.44 4.60
CA TYR A 286 -3.83 5.54 3.99
C TYR A 286 -3.52 6.83 4.74
N THR A 287 -2.90 7.77 4.05
CA THR A 287 -2.50 9.06 4.62
C THR A 287 -3.42 10.16 4.12
N GLY A 288 -3.84 11.05 5.03
CA GLY A 288 -4.56 12.28 4.72
C GLY A 288 -3.71 13.53 4.97
N CYS A 289 -4.22 14.69 4.56
CA CYS A 289 -3.66 15.95 5.04
C CYS A 289 -4.16 16.21 6.46
N TYR A 290 -3.24 16.23 7.43
CA TYR A 290 -3.58 16.55 8.82
C TYR A 290 -2.98 17.88 9.26
N LEU A 291 -2.75 18.80 8.33
CA LEU A 291 -2.23 20.12 8.63
C LEU A 291 -3.37 21.06 9.05
N PHE A 292 -3.37 21.49 10.30
CA PHE A 292 -4.25 22.56 10.76
C PHE A 292 -3.96 23.85 10.00
N GLY A 293 -5.00 24.49 9.48
CA GLY A 293 -4.89 25.69 8.64
C GLY A 293 -4.61 25.43 7.15
N CYS A 294 -4.59 24.17 6.69
CA CYS A 294 -4.40 23.84 5.28
C CYS A 294 -5.59 24.32 4.42
N LYS A 295 -5.36 25.30 3.54
CA LYS A 295 -6.41 25.88 2.70
C LYS A 295 -6.85 24.95 1.57
N ARG A 296 -5.92 24.18 1.00
CA ARG A 296 -6.21 23.22 -0.09
C ARG A 296 -7.28 22.20 0.29
N HIS A 297 -7.27 21.74 1.53
CA HIS A 297 -8.24 20.78 2.07
C HIS A 297 -9.26 21.43 3.03
N ASN A 298 -9.28 22.78 3.08
CA ASN A 298 -10.17 23.58 3.92
C ASN A 298 -10.14 23.18 5.41
N HIS A 299 -8.95 22.86 5.92
CA HIS A 299 -8.76 22.53 7.32
C HIS A 299 -8.66 23.83 8.15
N PRO A 300 -9.46 23.98 9.21
CA PRO A 300 -9.37 25.14 10.08
C PRO A 300 -8.07 25.11 10.88
N GLU A 301 -7.67 26.26 11.40
CA GLU A 301 -6.74 26.32 12.54
C GLU A 301 -7.41 25.61 13.73
N TYR A 302 -6.63 24.94 14.56
CA TYR A 302 -7.12 24.26 15.75
C TYR A 302 -7.73 25.26 16.74
N GLN A 303 -8.86 24.86 17.34
CA GLN A 303 -9.55 25.59 18.39
C GLN A 303 -9.91 24.57 19.47
N ASP A 304 -9.57 24.87 20.73
CA ASP A 304 -9.84 24.01 21.89
C ASP A 304 -11.34 23.77 22.12
#